data_AF-A0AAW6ZUI3-F1
#
_entry.id   AF-A0AAW6ZUI3-F1
#
_cell.length_a   1.000
_cell.length_b   1.000
_cell.length_c   1.000
_cell.angle_alpha   90.00
_cell.angle_beta   90.00
_cell.angle_gamma   90.00
#
_symmetry.space_group_name_H-M   'P 1'
#
loop_
_entity.id
_entity.type
_entity.pdbx_description
1 polymer ?
#
loop_
_entity_poly.entity_id
_entity_poly.type
_entity_poly.pdbx_seq_one_letter_code
_entity_poly.pdbx_strand_id
1 'polypeptide(L)' 'MVIEFSLGKIIATQREIVIKLSGSAMVTLQAQTDAIQLLGRGANVVLSHGAECKWSIKLDNEVQLAELSREIGIDIQ' A
#
# COMPACT_ATOMS: atom_id res chain seq x y z
N MET A 1 0.81 10.84 -4.50
CA MET A 1 0.99 10.04 -5.74
C MET A 1 -0.17 9.08 -5.97
N VAL A 2 -0.42 8.65 -7.22
CA VAL A 2 -1.32 7.52 -7.54
C VAL A 2 -0.48 6.40 -8.16
N ILE A 3 -0.63 5.18 -7.65
CA ILE A 3 0.05 3.98 -8.16
C ILE A 3 -1.03 2.97 -8.56
N GLU A 4 -1.07 2.60 -9.84
CA GLU A 4 -2.00 1.58 -10.36
C GLU A 4 -1.38 0.18 -10.26
N PHE A 5 -2.23 -0.80 -9.95
CA PHE A 5 -1.87 -2.22 -9.90
C PHE A 5 -3.09 -3.09 -10.25
N SER A 6 -2.87 -4.38 -10.47
CA SER A 6 -3.91 -5.28 -11.00
C SER A 6 -5.21 -5.33 -10.18
N LEU A 7 -5.13 -5.14 -8.86
CA LEU A 7 -6.32 -5.15 -7.99
C LEU A 7 -6.95 -3.76 -7.80
N GLY A 8 -6.34 -2.68 -8.30
CA GLY A 8 -6.88 -1.34 -8.16
C GLY A 8 -5.82 -0.23 -8.16
N LYS A 9 -5.96 0.73 -7.25
CA LYS A 9 -5.01 1.84 -7.15
C LYS A 9 -4.75 2.26 -5.71
N ILE A 10 -3.53 2.74 -5.48
CA ILE A 10 -3.09 3.36 -4.24
C ILE A 10 -3.02 4.86 -4.46
N ILE A 11 -3.65 5.61 -3.56
CA ILE A 11 -3.50 7.06 -3.44
C ILE A 11 -2.66 7.28 -2.19
N ALA A 12 -1.42 7.71 -2.36
CA ALA A 12 -0.45 7.87 -1.29
C ALA A 12 -0.13 9.35 -1.07
N THR A 13 0.05 9.71 0.19
CA THR A 13 0.62 10.99 0.64
C THR A 13 1.64 10.69 1.74
N GLN A 14 2.35 11.71 2.22
CA GLN A 14 3.26 11.53 3.37
C GLN A 14 2.54 11.14 4.67
N ARG A 15 1.22 11.32 4.77
CA ARG A 15 0.45 11.08 6.02
C ARG A 15 -0.32 9.76 5.99
N GLU A 16 -0.84 9.39 4.84
CA GLU A 16 -1.70 8.21 4.71
C GLU A 16 -1.62 7.58 3.33
N ILE A 17 -2.05 6.32 3.28
CA ILE A 17 -2.35 5.62 2.04
C ILE A 17 -3.81 5.19 2.00
N VAL A 18 -4.42 5.34 0.83
CA VAL A 18 -5.79 4.91 0.53
C VAL A 18 -5.74 3.97 -0.67
N ILE A 19 -6.11 2.72 -0.47
CA ILE A 19 -6.17 1.69 -1.52
C ILE A 19 -7.62 1.50 -1.90
N LYS A 20 -7.93 1.71 -3.18
CA LYS A 20 -9.26 1.45 -3.74
C LYS A 20 -9.17 0.20 -4.61
N LEU A 21 -9.87 -0.85 -4.21
CA LEU A 21 -9.94 -2.08 -4.99
C LEU A 21 -10.92 -1.92 -6.15
N SER A 22 -10.52 -2.40 -7.31
CA SER A 22 -11.39 -2.51 -8.47
C SER A 22 -12.48 -3.56 -8.23
N GLY A 23 -13.67 -3.34 -8.78
CA GLY A 23 -14.80 -4.25 -8.68
C GLY A 23 -16.06 -3.58 -8.14
N SER A 24 -17.18 -4.31 -8.17
CA SER A 24 -18.50 -3.79 -7.77
C SER A 24 -18.65 -3.60 -6.26
N ALA A 25 -17.80 -4.23 -5.45
CA ALA A 25 -17.87 -4.18 -3.99
C ALA A 25 -17.35 -2.86 -3.39
N MET A 26 -16.73 -1.98 -4.18
CA MET A 26 -16.28 -0.64 -3.76
C MET A 26 -15.44 -0.64 -2.46
N VAL A 27 -14.52 -1.61 -2.34
CA VAL A 27 -13.70 -1.77 -1.13
C VAL A 27 -12.60 -0.71 -1.07
N THR A 28 -12.47 -0.06 0.09
CA THR A 28 -11.39 0.89 0.38
C THR A 28 -10.65 0.46 1.65
N LEU A 29 -9.32 0.39 1.57
CA LEU A 29 -8.44 0.20 2.73
C LEU A 29 -7.68 1.51 2.97
N GLN A 30 -7.61 1.94 4.22
CA GLN A 30 -6.92 3.17 4.59
C GLN A 30 -6.07 2.93 5.84
N ALA A 31 -4.91 3.56 5.88
CA ALA A 31 -4.04 3.59 7.07
C ALA A 31 -3.14 4.83 7.03
N GLN A 32 -2.75 5.29 8.21
CA GLN A 32 -1.69 6.29 8.37
C GLN A 32 -0.34 5.67 7.99
N THR A 33 0.58 6.47 7.47
CA THR A 33 1.91 5.99 7.02
C THR A 33 2.71 5.39 8.16
N ASP A 34 2.60 5.90 9.39
CA ASP A 34 3.25 5.34 10.58
C ASP A 34 2.79 3.92 10.95
N ALA A 35 1.67 3.45 10.38
CA ALA A 35 1.16 2.10 10.53
C ALA A 35 1.48 1.18 9.34
N ILE A 36 2.26 1.66 8.35
CA ILE A 36 2.59 0.91 7.14
C ILE A 36 3.95 0.23 7.24
N GLN A 37 4.00 -1.03 6.80
CA GLN A 37 5.23 -1.77 6.54
C GLN A 37 5.23 -2.26 5.09
N LEU A 38 6.38 -2.11 4.43
CA LEU A 38 6.60 -2.55 3.04
C LEU A 38 7.52 -3.77 3.03
N LEU A 39 7.07 -4.89 2.50
CA LEU A 39 7.85 -6.13 2.39
C LEU A 39 8.30 -6.35 0.95
N GLY A 40 9.62 -6.31 0.71
CA GLY A 40 10.25 -6.49 -0.59
C GLY A 40 10.67 -7.93 -0.89
N ARG A 41 11.74 -8.08 -1.68
CA ARG A 41 12.42 -9.36 -2.00
C ARG A 41 11.48 -10.39 -2.66
N GLY A 42 10.72 -9.95 -3.66
CA GLY A 42 9.75 -10.80 -4.38
C GLY A 42 8.39 -11.00 -3.69
N ALA A 43 8.20 -10.53 -2.44
CA ALA A 43 6.89 -10.53 -1.79
C ALA A 43 5.97 -9.43 -2.37
N ASN A 44 6.49 -8.21 -2.48
CA ASN A 44 5.79 -7.00 -2.94
C ASN A 44 4.51 -6.74 -2.15
N VAL A 45 4.59 -6.75 -0.82
CA VAL A 45 3.41 -6.64 0.05
C VAL A 45 3.42 -5.34 0.83
N VAL A 46 2.28 -4.66 0.85
CA VAL A 46 1.97 -3.54 1.75
C VAL A 46 1.16 -4.08 2.91
N LEU A 47 1.58 -3.75 4.13
CA LEU A 47 0.92 -4.15 5.36
C LEU A 47 0.48 -2.92 6.14
N SER A 48 -0.73 -2.97 6.70
CA SER A 48 -1.10 -2.12 7.84
C SER A 48 -1.01 -2.94 9.13
N HIS A 49 -0.28 -2.42 10.11
CA HIS A 49 -0.08 -3.07 11.40
C HIS A 49 -0.80 -2.36 12.57
N GLY A 50 -1.89 -1.64 12.28
CA GLY A 50 -2.73 -0.99 13.29
C GLY A 50 -3.26 -1.96 14.37
N ALA A 51 -3.52 -1.45 15.56
CA ALA A 51 -4.00 -2.25 16.70
C ALA A 51 -5.40 -2.83 16.44
N GLU A 52 -6.29 -2.05 15.82
CA GLU A 52 -7.70 -2.42 15.62
C GLU A 52 -7.97 -3.08 14.27
N CYS A 53 -7.17 -2.77 13.25
CA CYS A 53 -7.34 -3.29 11.91
C CYS A 53 -5.99 -3.55 11.25
N LYS A 54 -5.79 -4.78 10.79
CA LYS A 54 -4.63 -5.20 10.02
C LYS A 54 -5.08 -5.74 8.68
N TRP A 55 -4.36 -5.36 7.64
CA TRP A 55 -4.60 -5.85 6.29
C TRP A 55 -3.26 -5.96 5.57
N SER A 56 -3.24 -6.82 4.56
CA SER A 56 -2.13 -6.96 3.65
C SER A 56 -2.66 -6.90 2.23
N ILE A 57 -1.89 -6.30 1.33
CA ILE A 57 -2.15 -6.39 -0.10
C ILE A 57 -0.85 -6.59 -0.86
N LYS A 58 -0.91 -7.46 -1.85
CA LYS A 58 0.20 -7.68 -2.78
C LYS A 58 0.10 -6.72 -3.97
N LEU A 59 1.22 -6.10 -4.31
CA LEU A 59 1.44 -5.31 -5.52
C LEU A 59 1.96 -6.23 -6.64
N ASP A 60 1.89 -5.76 -7.87
CA ASP A 60 2.28 -6.55 -9.03
C ASP A 60 3.79 -6.75 -9.10
N ASN A 61 4.56 -5.73 -8.70
CA ASN A 61 6.01 -5.72 -8.87
C ASN A 61 6.75 -4.80 -7.88
N GLU A 62 8.07 -4.92 -7.87
CA GLU A 62 8.98 -4.16 -7.00
C GLU A 62 9.02 -2.67 -7.35
N VAL A 63 8.73 -2.28 -8.59
CA VAL A 63 8.72 -0.88 -9.02
C VAL A 63 7.60 -0.13 -8.30
N GLN A 64 6.38 -0.69 -8.28
CA GLN A 64 5.25 -0.12 -7.54
C GLN A 64 5.57 0.03 -6.04
N LEU A 65 6.25 -0.96 -5.45
CA LEU A 65 6.64 -0.91 -4.04
C LEU A 65 7.69 0.19 -3.77
N ALA A 66 8.67 0.33 -4.66
CA ALA A 66 9.71 1.37 -4.58
C ALA A 66 9.14 2.78 -4.76
N GLU A 67 8.20 2.96 -5.68
CA GLU A 67 7.49 4.24 -5.85
C GLU A 67 6.70 4.62 -4.60
N LEU A 68 5.99 3.65 -4.01
CA LEU A 68 5.25 3.85 -2.78
C LEU A 68 6.19 4.25 -1.62
N SER A 69 7.27 3.48 -1.43
CA SER A 69 8.30 3.73 -0.42
C SER A 69 8.85 5.16 -0.52
N ARG A 70 9.20 5.60 -1.73
CA ARG A 70 9.70 6.96 -1.99
C ARG A 70 8.69 8.03 -1.65
N GLU A 71 7.40 7.81 -1.97
CA GLU A 71 6.35 8.80 -1.72
C GLU A 71 6.04 8.95 -0.23
N ILE A 72 5.98 7.84 0.52
CA ILE A 72 5.57 7.84 1.93
C ILE A 72 6.74 7.94 2.91
N GLY A 73 7.99 7.85 2.43
CA GLY A 73 9.19 7.97 3.24
C GLY A 73 9.44 6.79 4.18
N ILE A 74 8.98 5.59 3.80
CA ILE A 74 9.14 4.35 4.59
C ILE A 74 10.03 3.37 3.83
N ASP A 75 11.04 2.84 4.51
CA ASP A 75 11.96 1.86 3.93
C ASP A 75 11.28 0.50 3.66
N ILE A 76 11.74 -0.16 2.60
CA ILE A 76 11.33 -1.53 2.26
C ILE A 76 12.17 -2.52 3.07
N GLN A 77 11.52 -3.49 3.71
CA GLN A 77 12.18 -4.58 4.45
C GLN A 77 12.45 -5.83 3.59
#